data_AF-A0A917N8I7-F1
#
_entry.id   AF-A0A917N8I7-F1
#
_cell.length_a   1.000
_cell.length_b   1.000
_cell.length_c   1.000
_cell.angle_alpha   90.00
_cell.angle_beta   90.00
_cell.angle_gamma   90.00
#
_symmetry.space_group_name_H-M   'P 1'
#
loop_
_entity.id
_entity.type
_entity.pdbx_description
1 polymer ?
#
loop_
_entity_poly.entity_id
_entity_poly.type
_entity_poly.pdbx_seq_one_letter_code
_entity_poly.pdbx_strand_id
1 'polypeptide(L)' 'MRIIQIPFEDPLVINIEGEVVKLVAFKTQEHGNIKFGVNAPRSINVHREEIYRAIKQKEKIQES' A
#
# COMPACT_ATOMS: atom_id res chain seq x y z
N MET A 1 -11.49 -10.68 0.53
CA MET A 1 -10.19 -10.66 -0.17
C MET A 1 -10.45 -10.80 -1.66
N ARG A 2 -9.92 -9.90 -2.49
CA ARG A 2 -10.03 -9.96 -3.96
C ARG A 2 -8.63 -10.19 -4.53
N ILE A 3 -8.50 -11.21 -5.38
CA ILE A 3 -7.22 -11.54 -6.04
C ILE A 3 -7.34 -11.13 -7.50
N ILE A 4 -6.34 -10.39 -7.99
CA ILE A 4 -6.23 -9.97 -9.38
C ILE A 4 -4.78 -10.11 -9.84
N GLN A 5 -4.58 -10.30 -11.15
CA GLN A 5 -3.27 -10.21 -11.77
C GLN A 5 -3.04 -8.76 -12.21
N ILE A 6 -1.87 -8.22 -11.88
CA ILE A 6 -1.44 -6.89 -12.33
C ILE A 6 -0.20 -7.06 -13.22
N PRO A 7 -0.13 -6.37 -14.37
CA PRO A 7 1.11 -6.29 -15.13
C PRO A 7 2.15 -5.48 -14.36
N PHE A 8 3.43 -5.76 -14.62
CA PHE A 8 4.50 -4.86 -14.18
C PHE A 8 4.48 -3.58 -15.01
N GLU A 9 4.90 -2.47 -14.41
CA GLU A 9 5.04 -1.15 -15.03
C GLU A 9 3.73 -0.51 -15.51
N ASP A 10 2.59 -1.17 -15.28
CA ASP A 10 1.25 -0.66 -15.57
C ASP A 10 0.51 -0.32 -14.26
N PRO A 11 -0.11 0.88 -14.15
CA PRO A 11 -0.75 1.32 -12.92
C PRO A 11 -2.12 0.68 -12.69
N LEU A 12 -2.26 -0.04 -11.58
CA LEU A 12 -3.56 -0.38 -11.02
C LEU A 12 -4.17 0.87 -10.36
N VAL A 13 -5.36 1.27 -10.82
CA VAL A 13 -6.13 2.37 -10.23
C VAL A 13 -7.12 1.82 -9.20
N ILE A 14 -7.05 2.34 -7.97
CA ILE A 14 -7.89 1.96 -6.84
C ILE A 14 -8.66 3.22 -6.42
N ASN A 15 -9.99 3.12 -6.32
CA ASN A 15 -10.82 4.18 -5.75
C ASN A 15 -11.17 3.82 -4.30
N ILE A 16 -10.80 4.68 -3.36
CA ILE A 16 -11.05 4.52 -1.93
C ILE A 16 -11.83 5.76 -1.48
N GLU A 17 -13.11 5.60 -1.15
CA GLU A 17 -13.96 6.70 -0.66
C GLU A 17 -13.97 7.94 -1.56
N GLY A 18 -13.87 7.74 -2.88
CA GLY A 18 -13.79 8.83 -3.87
C GLY A 18 -12.37 9.30 -4.18
N GLU A 19 -11.39 8.96 -3.35
CA GLU A 19 -9.98 9.28 -3.57
C GLU A 19 -9.32 8.25 -4.49
N VAL A 20 -8.48 8.73 -5.42
CA VAL A 20 -7.80 7.89 -6.40
C VAL A 20 -6.38 7.57 -5.93
N VAL A 21 -6.09 6.27 -5.79
CA VAL A 21 -4.76 5.74 -5.50
C VAL A 21 -4.26 4.96 -6.72
N LYS A 22 -3.00 5.18 -7.11
CA LYS A 22 -2.34 4.41 -8.18
C LYS A 22 -1.25 3.52 -7.57
N LEU A 23 -1.30 2.24 -7.90
CA LEU A 23 -0.30 1.24 -7.51
C LEU A 23 0.41 0.73 -8.76
N VAL A 24 1.74 0.77 -8.78
CA VAL A 24 2.55 0.22 -9.88
C VAL A 24 3.49 -0.84 -9.31
N ALA A 25 3.49 -2.03 -9.90
CA ALA A 25 4.45 -3.08 -9.57
C ALA A 25 5.68 -2.99 -10.47
N PHE A 26 6.86 -3.15 -9.90
CA PHE A 26 8.14 -3.18 -10.63
C PHE A 26 8.90 -4.46 -10.27
N LYS A 27 9.51 -5.07 -11.28
CA LYS A 27 10.43 -6.19 -11.06
C LYS A 27 11.69 -5.71 -10.37
N THR A 28 12.19 -6.49 -9.43
CA THR A 28 13.51 -6.28 -8.84
C THR A 28 14.48 -7.36 -9.31
N GLN A 29 15.78 -7.10 -9.20
CA GLN A 29 16.82 -8.11 -9.48
C GLN A 29 16.83 -9.23 -8.41
N GLU A 30 16.39 -8.92 -7.19
CA GLU A 30 16.27 -9.90 -6.11
C GLU A 30 15.03 -10.77 -6.30
N HIS A 31 15.24 -12.08 -6.34
CA HIS A 31 14.18 -13.07 -6.53
C HIS A 31 13.25 -13.11 -5.32
N GLY A 32 11.93 -13.05 -5.56
CA GLY A 32 10.91 -13.04 -4.51
C GLY A 32 10.50 -11.64 -4.04
N ASN A 33 11.27 -10.60 -4.37
CA ASN A 33 10.92 -9.23 -4.08
C ASN A 33 10.19 -8.57 -5.25
N ILE A 34 9.25 -7.69 -4.90
CA ILE A 34 8.54 -6.82 -5.84
C ILE A 34 8.58 -5.41 -5.25
N LYS A 35 8.97 -4.44 -6.07
CA LYS A 35 8.90 -3.03 -5.69
C LYS A 35 7.52 -2.49 -6.05
N PHE A 36 6.88 -1.79 -5.12
CA PHE A 36 5.62 -1.10 -5.36
C PHE A 36 5.83 0.42 -5.33
N GLY A 37 5.41 1.10 -6.38
CA GLY A 37 5.20 2.54 -6.38
C GLY A 37 3.75 2.83 -6.00
N VAL A 38 3.54 3.67 -4.98
CA VAL A 38 2.20 4.09 -4.56
C VAL A 38 2.10 5.60 -4.72
N ASN A 39 1.12 6.06 -5.50
CA ASN A 39 0.75 7.46 -5.58
C ASN A 39 -0.65 7.61 -4.97
N ALA A 40 -0.72 8.33 -3.85
CA ALA A 40 -1.94 8.57 -3.10
C ALA A 40 -2.01 10.05 -2.69
N PRO A 41 -3.23 10.62 -2.55
CA PRO A 41 -3.39 11.95 -1.99
C PRO A 41 -2.99 11.97 -0.50
N ARG A 42 -2.67 13.17 0.02
CA ARG A 42 -2.19 13.36 1.40
C ARG A 42 -3.22 12.99 2.48
N SER A 43 -4.49 12.92 2.10
CA SER A 43 -5.61 12.43 2.91
C SER A 43 -5.49 10.94 3.24
N ILE A 44 -4.77 10.16 2.42
CA ILE A 44 -4.67 8.71 2.54
C ILE A 44 -3.28 8.31 3.03
N ASN A 45 -3.22 7.82 4.27
CA ASN A 45 -2.01 7.27 4.84
C ASN A 45 -1.70 5.89 4.26
N VAL A 46 -0.50 5.74 3.69
CA VAL A 46 -0.03 4.47 3.11
C VAL A 46 1.09 3.92 3.98
N HIS A 47 0.90 2.71 4.50
CA HIS A 47 1.87 2.03 5.34
C HIS A 47 2.06 0.60 4.88
N ARG A 48 3.26 0.04 5.12
CA ARG A 48 3.44 -1.41 5.13
C ARG A 48 2.69 -1.99 6.32
N GLU A 49 2.17 -3.21 6.19
CA GLU A 49 1.29 -3.79 7.19
C GLU A 49 1.96 -3.90 8.56
N GLU A 50 3.23 -4.33 8.61
CA GLU A 50 3.97 -4.43 9.87
C GLU A 50 4.12 -3.09 10.58
N ILE A 51 4.33 -2.01 9.81
CA ILE A 51 4.45 -0.65 10.34
C ILE A 51 3.09 -0.15 10.83
N TYR A 52 2.02 -0.38 10.07
CA TYR A 52 0.67 -0.01 10.45
C TYR A 52 0.24 -0.68 11.78
N ARG A 53 0.51 -1.98 11.92
CA ARG A 53 0.23 -2.73 13.15
C ARG A 53 1.00 -2.14 14.34
N ALA A 54 2.27 -1.80 14.16
CA ALA A 54 3.09 -1.21 15.21
C ALA A 54 2.60 0.19 15.65
N ILE A 55 2.16 1.02 14.70
CA ILE A 55 1.55 2.34 15.00
C ILE A 55 0.27 2.14 15.82
N LYS A 56 -0.65 1.29 15.35
CA LYS A 56 -1.93 1.01 16.02
C LYS A 56 -1.77 0.45 17.43
N GLN A 57 -0.74 -0.36 17.67
CA GLN A 57 -0.45 -0.86 19.03
C GLN A 57 -0.03 0.27 19.97
N LYS A 58 0.79 1.22 19.50
CA LYS A 58 1.23 2.35 20.31
C LYS A 58 0.09 3.32 20.65
N GLU A 59 -0.79 3.59 19.69
CA GLU A 59 -1.98 4.43 19.91
C GLU A 59 -2.85 3.86 21.04
N LYS A 60 -3.17 2.56 20.97
CA LYS A 60 -3.98 1.87 22.00
C LYS A 60 -3.39 1.95 23.41
N ILE A 61 -2.07 1.91 23.53
CA ILE A 61 -1.37 1.96 24.83
C ILE A 61 -1.40 3.38 25.41
N GLN A 62 -1.39 4.43 24.58
CA GLN A 62 -1.45 5.82 25.04
C GLN A 62 -2.87 6.28 25.41
N GLU A 63 -3.89 5.62 24.89
CA GLU A 63 -5.31 5.88 25.20
C GLU A 63 -5.80 5.14 26.48
N SER A 64 -4.94 4.33 27.12
CA SER A 64 -5.27 3.50 28.30
C SER A 64 -4.71 4.05 29.61
#